data_AF-A0A820QBE1-F1
#
_entry.id   AF-A0A820QBE1-F1
#
_cell.length_a   1.000
_cell.length_b   1.000
_cell.length_c   1.000
_cell.angle_alpha   90.00
_cell.angle_beta   90.00
_cell.angle_gamma   90.00
#
_symmetry.space_group_name_H-M   'P 1'
#
loop_
_entity.id
_entity.type
_entity.pdbx_description
1 polymer ?
#
loop_
_entity_poly.entity_id
_entity_poly.type
_entity_poly.pdbx_seq_one_letter_code
_entity_poly.pdbx_strand_id
1 'polypeptide(L)' 'NIYPNYLAKTIYRGLSILGFVCSDFIHRNEEEFYKDMPVWLNEGTIKFQETFVDGFENLPRAYEMLFTGENIGKVVVRV' A
#
# COMPACT_ATOMS: atom_id res chain seq x y z
N ASN A 1 0.85 -10.14 30.44
CA ASN A 1 1.19 -8.78 30.90
C ASN A 1 2.19 -8.08 29.95
N ILE A 2 2.01 -8.22 28.62
CA ILE A 2 3.02 -7.79 27.62
C ILE A 2 2.37 -7.11 26.40
N TYR A 3 1.40 -6.22 26.61
CA TYR A 3 0.99 -5.30 25.56
C TYR A 3 1.68 -3.97 25.83
N PRO A 4 2.54 -3.47 24.93
CA PRO A 4 3.10 -2.15 25.11
C PRO A 4 1.94 -1.16 25.08
N ASN A 5 1.81 -0.35 26.13
CA ASN A 5 0.70 0.59 26.29
C ASN A 5 0.92 1.80 25.36
N TYR A 6 0.84 1.56 24.05
CA TYR A 6 0.98 2.59 23.02
C TYR A 6 -0.17 3.60 23.11
N LEU A 7 -1.34 3.20 23.61
CA LEU A 7 -2.46 4.11 23.84
C LEU A 7 -2.12 5.23 24.83
N ALA A 8 -1.51 4.89 25.98
CA ALA A 8 -1.05 5.90 26.93
C ALA A 8 -0.01 6.84 26.29
N LYS A 9 0.92 6.29 25.50
CA LYS A 9 1.91 7.11 24.78
C LYS A 9 1.27 8.04 23.76
N THR A 10 0.24 7.59 23.04
CA THR A 10 -0.53 8.41 22.10
C THR A 10 -1.17 9.60 22.81
N ILE A 11 -1.80 9.37 23.97
CA ILE A 11 -2.45 10.43 24.75
C ILE A 11 -1.43 11.44 25.29
N TYR A 12 -0.42 10.98 26.03
CA TYR A 12 0.53 11.90 26.69
C TYR A 12 1.51 12.58 25.73
N ARG A 13 1.62 12.09 24.50
CA ARG A 13 2.38 12.76 23.42
C ARG A 13 1.48 13.56 22.46
N GLY A 14 0.17 13.58 22.68
CA GLY A 14 -0.78 14.28 21.82
C GLY A 14 -0.80 13.80 20.36
N LEU A 15 -0.63 12.50 20.13
CA LEU A 15 -0.62 11.91 18.78
C LEU A 15 -2.04 11.61 18.30
N SER A 16 -2.28 11.80 17.00
CA SER A 16 -3.54 11.42 16.34
C SER A 16 -3.39 10.07 15.63
N ILE A 17 -4.34 9.16 15.84
CA ILE A 17 -4.45 7.90 15.10
C ILE A 17 -5.80 7.92 14.39
N LEU A 18 -5.77 7.93 13.05
CA LEU A 18 -6.96 7.93 12.20
C LEU A 18 -6.87 6.76 11.22
N GLY A 19 -7.81 5.83 11.32
CA GLY A 19 -8.04 4.85 10.27
C GLY A 19 -8.77 5.50 9.10
N PHE A 20 -8.46 5.07 7.87
CA PHE A 20 -9.18 5.50 6.67
C PHE A 20 -9.29 4.34 5.69
N VAL A 21 -10.23 4.44 4.76
CA VAL A 21 -10.36 3.51 3.63
C VAL A 21 -10.16 4.29 2.34
N CYS A 22 -9.36 3.75 1.41
CA CYS A 22 -9.08 4.43 0.14
C CYS A 22 -10.35 4.75 -0.67
N SER A 23 -11.37 3.89 -0.59
CA SER A 23 -12.65 4.07 -1.26
C SER A 23 -13.34 5.39 -0.92
N ASP A 24 -13.15 5.89 0.31
CA ASP A 24 -13.78 7.13 0.79
C ASP A 24 -13.26 8.36 0.02
N PHE A 25 -12.10 8.23 -0.65
CA PHE A 25 -11.40 9.31 -1.35
C PHE A 25 -11.35 9.16 -2.86
N ILE A 26 -12.04 8.17 -3.46
CA ILE A 26 -12.02 7.95 -4.91
C ILE A 26 -12.49 9.19 -5.69
N HIS A 27 -13.38 10.01 -5.11
CA HIS A 27 -13.83 11.28 -5.68
C HIS A 27 -12.69 12.27 -5.97
N ARG A 28 -11.53 12.12 -5.33
CA ARG A 28 -10.34 12.97 -5.54
C ARG A 28 -9.44 12.45 -6.68
N ASN A 29 -9.75 11.28 -7.25
CA ASN A 29 -8.87 10.66 -8.21
C ASN A 29 -8.72 11.50 -9.49
N GLU A 30 -9.83 12.02 -10.03
CA GLU A 30 -9.81 12.75 -11.30
C GLU A 30 -9.09 14.11 -11.21
N GLU A 31 -9.43 14.91 -10.20
CA GLU A 31 -8.92 16.28 -10.09
C GLU A 31 -7.50 16.35 -9.53
N GLU A 32 -7.10 15.38 -8.70
CA GLU A 32 -5.82 15.41 -7.98
C GLU A 32 -4.92 14.25 -8.41
N PHE A 33 -5.31 13.00 -8.13
CA PHE A 33 -4.40 11.86 -8.26
C PHE A 33 -3.96 11.59 -9.71
N TYR A 34 -4.90 11.55 -10.66
CA TYR A 34 -4.60 11.29 -12.07
C TYR A 34 -3.92 12.47 -12.76
N LYS A 35 -3.99 13.66 -12.17
CA LYS A 35 -3.24 14.82 -12.64
C LYS A 35 -1.78 14.76 -12.19
N ASP A 36 -1.54 14.47 -10.92
CA ASP A 36 -0.20 14.63 -10.32
C ASP A 36 0.67 13.35 -10.42
N MET A 37 0.07 12.17 -10.20
CA MET A 37 0.81 10.90 -10.14
C MET A 37 1.60 10.59 -11.43
N PRO A 38 1.04 10.75 -12.64
CA PRO A 38 1.80 10.50 -13.88
C PRO A 38 3.02 11.43 -14.03
N VAL A 39 2.89 12.68 -13.60
CA VAL A 39 3.99 13.66 -13.63
C VAL A 39 5.11 13.20 -12.70
N TRP A 40 4.79 12.85 -11.46
CA TRP A 40 5.77 12.37 -10.49
C TRP A 40 6.45 11.06 -10.89
N LEU A 41 5.73 10.17 -11.58
CA LEU A 41 6.31 8.96 -12.16
C LEU A 41 7.30 9.29 -13.29
N ASN A 42 6.93 10.19 -14.20
CA ASN A 42 7.77 10.58 -15.32
C ASN A 42 9.03 11.35 -14.88
N GLU A 43 8.92 12.18 -13.84
CA GLU A 43 10.04 12.90 -13.23
C GLU A 43 10.94 11.99 -12.37
N GLY A 44 10.49 10.78 -12.06
CA GLY A 44 11.20 9.84 -11.19
C GLY A 44 11.15 10.21 -9.70
N THR A 45 10.31 11.20 -9.33
CA THR A 45 10.00 11.58 -7.95
C THR A 45 9.37 10.42 -7.20
N ILE A 46 8.50 9.66 -7.87
CA ILE A 46 7.96 8.40 -7.37
C ILE A 46 8.58 7.24 -8.15
N LYS A 47 9.08 6.25 -7.41
CA LYS A 47 9.55 4.97 -7.95
C LYS A 47 8.73 3.87 -7.32
N PHE A 48 8.23 2.95 -8.14
CA PHE A 48 7.50 1.78 -7.67
C PHE A 48 8.22 0.50 -8.09
N GLN A 49 8.03 -0.55 -7.30
CA GLN A 49 8.55 -1.88 -7.58
C GLN A 49 7.38 -2.85 -7.61
N GLU A 50 7.46 -3.81 -8.52
CA GLU A 50 6.46 -4.86 -8.66
C GLU A 50 7.17 -6.22 -8.74
N THR A 51 6.51 -7.22 -8.20
CA THR A 51 6.86 -8.62 -8.36
C THR A 51 5.82 -9.27 -9.26
N PHE A 52 6.24 -9.68 -10.45
CA PHE A 52 5.36 -10.32 -11.43
C PHE A 52 5.35 -11.84 -11.23
N VAL A 53 4.15 -12.41 -11.29
CA VAL A 53 3.90 -13.85 -11.31
C VAL A 53 3.09 -14.15 -12.57
N ASP A 54 3.63 -14.95 -13.48
CA ASP A 54 2.95 -15.26 -14.75
C ASP A 54 2.03 -16.48 -14.57
N GLY A 55 0.85 -16.45 -15.20
CA GLY A 55 -0.14 -17.54 -15.18
C GLY A 55 -1.19 -17.39 -14.08
N PHE A 56 -2.46 -17.49 -14.46
CA PHE A 56 -3.59 -17.43 -13.52
C PHE A 56 -3.56 -18.57 -12.48
N GLU A 57 -3.07 -19.74 -12.90
CA GLU A 57 -2.86 -20.91 -12.06
C GLU A 57 -1.93 -20.66 -10.87
N ASN A 58 -1.08 -19.63 -10.96
CA ASN A 58 -0.14 -19.24 -9.90
C ASN A 58 -0.73 -18.25 -8.89
N LEU A 59 -2.02 -17.90 -8.98
CA LEU A 59 -2.70 -17.06 -7.99
C LEU A 59 -2.51 -17.52 -6.53
N PRO A 60 -2.62 -18.82 -6.19
CA PRO A 60 -2.40 -19.27 -4.81
C PRO A 60 -1.01 -18.91 -4.28
N ARG A 61 0.02 -19.10 -5.11
CA ARG A 61 1.40 -18.73 -4.78
C ARG A 61 1.55 -17.21 -4.64
N ALA A 62 0.99 -16.44 -5.58
CA ALA A 62 1.02 -14.98 -5.52
C ALA A 62 0.34 -14.42 -4.26
N TYR A 63 -0.73 -15.06 -3.80
CA TYR A 63 -1.42 -14.70 -2.55
C TYR A 63 -0.58 -15.03 -1.32
N GLU A 64 0.09 -16.18 -1.29
CA GLU A 64 0.99 -16.57 -0.20
C GLU A 64 2.13 -15.55 0.00
N MET A 65 2.68 -15.02 -1.09
CA MET A 65 3.76 -14.02 -1.05
C MET A 65 3.40 -12.77 -0.24
N LEU A 66 2.11 -12.40 -0.17
CA LEU A 66 1.63 -11.26 0.64
C LEU A 66 1.91 -11.40 2.14
N PHE A 67 2.14 -12.62 2.62
CA PHE A 67 2.32 -12.94 4.03
C PHE A 67 3.72 -13.48 4.36
N THR A 68 4.45 -13.99 3.38
CA THR A 68 5.82 -14.52 3.58
C THR A 68 6.90 -13.46 3.41
N GLY A 69 6.59 -12.33 2.76
CA GLY A 69 7.56 -11.27 2.48
C GLY A 69 8.53 -11.61 1.33
N GLU A 70 8.20 -12.61 0.52
CA GLU A 70 8.98 -13.01 -0.66
C GLU A 70 8.90 -11.99 -1.81
N ASN A 71 7.88 -11.13 -1.82
CA ASN A 71 7.71 -10.10 -2.83
C ASN A 71 8.50 -8.82 -2.51
N ILE A 72 9.01 -8.18 -3.57
CA ILE A 72 9.47 -6.80 -3.53
C ILE A 72 8.38 -5.92 -4.14
N GLY A 73 7.78 -5.04 -3.33
CA GLY A 73 6.73 -4.14 -3.77
C GLY A 73 5.41 -4.86 -4.11
N LYS A 74 4.66 -4.36 -5.10
CA LYS A 74 3.32 -4.86 -5.43
C LYS A 74 3.38 -6.21 -6.15
N VAL A 75 2.62 -7.20 -5.70
CA VAL A 75 2.45 -8.47 -6.42
C VAL A 75 1.44 -8.30 -7.54
N VAL A 76 1.79 -8.71 -8.76
CA VAL A 76 0.93 -8.65 -9.95
C VAL A 76 0.93 -10.01 -10.64
N VAL A 77 -0.25 -10.60 -10.83
CA VAL A 77 -0.40 -11.79 -11.66
C VAL A 77 -0.68 -11.39 -13.11
N ARG A 78 0.14 -11.87 -14.04
CA ARG A 78 -0.02 -11.64 -15.49
C ARG A 78 -0.71 -12.86 -16.11
N VAL A 79 -1.80 -12.62 -16.83
CA VAL A 79 -2.62 -13.66 -17.48
C VAL A 79 -2.55 -13.56 -19.00
#